data_AF-A0A258TFU2-F1
#
_entry.id   AF-A0A258TFU2-F1
#
_cell.length_a   1.000
_cell.length_b   1.000
_cell.length_c   1.000
_cell.angle_alpha   90.00
_cell.angle_beta   90.00
_cell.angle_gamma   90.00
#
_symmetry.space_group_name_H-M   'P 1'
#
loop_
_entity.id
_entity.type
_entity.pdbx_description
1 polymer ?
#
loop_
_entity_poly.entity_id
_entity_poly.type
_entity_poly.pdbx_seq_one_letter_code
_entity_poly.pdbx_strand_id
1 'polypeptide(L)'
;MAYKDPGFNDRLASAAKAKQAALDKLKARPPIDEAAAAARLAAREAKEAAAAERRAAQAAARAAAAAEKAEAKRLAAEAEAEAEAAKAKPELSEAEKKAIRDARYAARKKRKK
;
A
#
# COMPACT_ATOMS: atom_id res chain seq x y z
N MET A 1 12.10 27.82 -44.42
CA MET A 1 12.24 26.40 -44.81
C MET A 1 11.61 25.54 -43.72
N ALA A 2 10.69 24.65 -44.07
CA ALA A 2 10.01 23.78 -43.11
C ALA A 2 10.89 22.57 -42.76
N TYR A 3 11.04 22.25 -41.48
CA TYR A 3 11.76 21.08 -41.00
C TYR A 3 11.01 19.80 -41.39
N LYS A 4 11.73 18.80 -41.90
CA LYS A 4 11.18 17.51 -42.29
C LYS A 4 11.60 16.46 -41.27
N ASP A 5 10.64 15.75 -40.70
CA ASP A 5 10.94 14.67 -39.76
C ASP A 5 11.66 13.50 -40.46
N PRO A 6 12.68 12.92 -39.82
CA PRO A 6 13.43 11.80 -40.38
C PRO A 6 12.54 10.58 -40.55
N GLY A 7 12.62 9.96 -41.73
CA GLY A 7 11.88 8.75 -42.06
C GLY A 7 12.31 7.55 -41.21
N PHE A 8 11.64 6.42 -41.37
CA PHE A 8 12.00 5.18 -40.66
C PHE A 8 13.43 4.72 -40.97
N ASN A 9 13.82 4.74 -42.25
CA ASN A 9 15.17 4.35 -42.67
C ASN A 9 16.24 5.30 -42.12
N ASP A 10 15.96 6.60 -42.06
CA ASP A 10 16.88 7.60 -41.50
C ASP A 10 17.09 7.36 -40.00
N ARG A 11 16.01 7.03 -39.28
CA ARG A 11 16.06 6.67 -37.85
C ARG A 11 16.83 5.36 -37.61
N LEU A 12 16.65 4.35 -38.46
CA LEU A 12 17.40 3.11 -38.37
C LEU A 12 18.90 3.32 -38.61
N ALA A 13 19.24 4.11 -39.64
CA ALA A 13 20.62 4.46 -39.95
C ALA A 13 21.28 5.29 -38.84
N SER A 14 20.55 6.24 -38.24
CA SER A 14 21.06 7.04 -37.13
C SER A 14 21.28 6.20 -35.87
N ALA A 15 20.38 5.26 -35.55
CA ALA A 15 20.54 4.33 -34.44
C ALA A 15 21.75 3.41 -34.63
N ALA A 16 21.96 2.89 -35.85
CA ALA A 16 23.12 2.07 -36.17
C ALA A 16 24.43 2.85 -36.01
N LYS A 17 24.48 4.09 -36.53
CA LYS A 17 25.63 4.99 -36.37
C LYS A 17 25.89 5.33 -34.90
N ALA A 18 24.85 5.60 -34.12
CA ALA A 18 24.98 5.91 -32.70
C ALA A 18 25.53 4.71 -31.91
N LYS A 19 25.05 3.50 -32.21
CA LYS A 19 25.58 2.27 -31.61
C LYS A 19 27.04 2.07 -31.95
N GLN A 20 27.41 2.23 -33.22
CA GLN A 20 28.80 2.10 -33.66
C GLN A 20 29.69 3.13 -32.95
N ALA A 21 29.28 4.40 -32.93
CA ALA A 21 30.01 5.46 -32.24
C ALA A 21 30.15 5.21 -30.73
N ALA A 22 29.13 4.63 -30.09
CA ALA A 22 29.20 4.25 -28.67
C ALA A 22 30.20 3.11 -28.43
N LEU A 23 30.22 2.10 -29.31
CA LEU A 23 31.18 1.00 -29.24
C LEU A 23 32.61 1.48 -29.51
N ASP A 24 32.80 2.36 -30.49
CA ASP A 24 34.11 2.91 -30.81
C ASP A 24 34.63 3.77 -29.65
N LYS A 25 33.77 4.60 -29.03
CA LYS A 25 34.11 5.34 -27.81
C LYS A 25 34.45 4.43 -26.63
N LEU A 26 33.76 3.30 -26.49
CA LEU A 26 34.03 2.33 -25.42
C LEU A 26 35.38 1.64 -25.65
N LYS A 27 35.69 1.24 -26.88
CA LYS A 27 36.98 0.63 -27.25
C LYS A 27 38.14 1.60 -27.13
N ALA A 28 37.93 2.87 -27.48
CA ALA A 28 38.94 3.93 -27.37
C ALA A 28 39.13 4.43 -25.93
N ARG A 29 38.29 3.99 -24.98
CA ARG A 29 38.39 4.41 -23.59
C ARG A 29 39.68 3.82 -22.98
N PRO A 30 40.56 4.66 -22.41
CA PRO A 30 41.78 4.16 -21.77
C PRO A 30 41.42 3.27 -20.57
N PRO A 31 42.29 2.29 -20.24
CA PRO A 31 42.13 1.50 -19.02
C PRO A 31 42.04 2.43 -17.81
N ILE A 32 41.13 2.09 -16.89
CA ILE A 32 40.96 2.86 -15.66
C ILE A 32 42.16 2.54 -14.76
N ASP A 33 42.78 3.57 -14.23
CA ASP A 33 43.83 3.44 -13.21
C ASP A 33 43.37 2.57 -12.03
N GLU A 34 44.22 1.65 -11.60
CA GLU A 34 43.89 0.63 -10.59
C GLU A 34 43.47 1.28 -9.27
N ALA A 35 44.11 2.38 -8.88
CA ALA A 35 43.74 3.14 -7.68
C ALA A 35 42.33 3.75 -7.81
N ALA A 36 42.00 4.30 -8.98
CA ALA A 36 40.67 4.84 -9.24
C ALA A 36 39.58 3.74 -9.32
N ALA A 37 39.92 2.54 -9.80
CA ALA A 37 39.02 1.39 -9.80
C ALA A 37 38.75 0.90 -8.37
N ALA A 38 39.79 0.75 -7.55
CA ALA A 38 39.68 0.37 -6.15
C ALA A 38 38.84 1.39 -5.35
N ALA A 39 39.07 2.69 -5.54
CA ALA A 39 38.28 3.73 -4.89
C ALA A 39 36.78 3.67 -5.25
N ARG A 40 36.47 3.33 -6.51
CA ARG A 40 35.07 3.16 -6.96
C ARG A 40 34.42 1.92 -6.36
N LEU A 41 35.16 0.83 -6.22
CA LEU A 41 34.66 -0.39 -5.57
C LEU A 41 34.36 -0.12 -4.09
N ALA A 42 35.31 0.45 -3.36
CA ALA A 42 35.12 0.82 -1.95
C ALA A 42 33.92 1.77 -1.76
N ALA A 43 33.77 2.76 -2.64
CA ALA A 43 32.62 3.68 -2.59
C ALA A 43 31.27 2.99 -2.90
N ARG A 44 31.27 1.94 -3.73
CA ARG A 44 30.07 1.13 -4.00
C ARG A 44 29.72 0.26 -2.80
N GLU A 45 30.70 -0.42 -2.23
CA GLU A 45 30.54 -1.27 -1.04
C GLU A 45 30.02 -0.45 0.15
N ALA A 46 30.60 0.73 0.40
CA ALA A 46 30.13 1.63 1.47
C ALA A 46 28.68 2.09 1.25
N LYS A 47 28.30 2.40 0.01
CA LYS A 47 26.91 2.76 -0.34
C LYS A 47 25.97 1.58 -0.18
N GLU A 48 26.40 0.39 -0.54
CA GLU A 48 25.60 -0.82 -0.44
C GLU A 48 25.34 -1.20 1.02
N ALA A 49 26.39 -1.16 1.87
CA ALA A 49 26.27 -1.35 3.31
C ALA A 49 25.28 -0.34 3.92
N ALA A 50 25.45 0.95 3.63
CA ALA A 50 24.53 1.99 4.12
C ALA A 50 23.09 1.81 3.60
N ALA A 51 22.92 1.33 2.36
CA ALA A 51 21.59 1.03 1.81
C ALA A 51 20.97 -0.21 2.47
N ALA A 52 21.76 -1.23 2.78
CA ALA A 52 21.31 -2.42 3.49
C ALA A 52 20.81 -2.07 4.89
N GLU A 53 21.57 -1.29 5.65
CA GLU A 53 21.17 -0.80 6.97
C GLU A 53 19.87 0.01 6.91
N ARG A 54 19.77 0.96 5.96
CA ARG A 54 18.54 1.74 5.77
C ARG A 54 17.34 0.88 5.41
N ARG A 55 17.52 -0.14 4.57
CA ARG A 55 16.44 -1.09 4.23
C ARG A 55 16.01 -1.91 5.44
N ALA A 56 16.95 -2.39 6.25
CA ALA A 56 16.66 -3.13 7.47
C ALA A 56 15.86 -2.26 8.46
N ALA A 57 16.29 -1.03 8.70
CA ALA A 57 15.57 -0.09 9.56
C ALA A 57 14.16 0.24 9.05
N GLN A 58 14.00 0.46 7.74
CA GLN A 58 12.68 0.69 7.15
C GLN A 58 11.77 -0.54 7.23
N ALA A 59 12.31 -1.74 7.05
CA ALA A 59 11.55 -2.98 7.18
C ALA A 59 11.03 -3.15 8.62
N ALA A 60 11.89 -2.92 9.61
CA ALA A 60 11.50 -2.96 11.02
C ALA A 60 10.41 -1.92 11.35
N ALA A 61 10.57 -0.69 10.89
CA ALA A 61 9.58 0.37 11.12
C ALA A 61 8.22 0.05 10.45
N ARG A 62 8.23 -0.50 9.24
CA ARG A 62 7.01 -0.93 8.54
C ARG A 62 6.33 -2.08 9.26
N ALA A 63 7.09 -3.06 9.76
CA ALA A 63 6.54 -4.17 10.53
C ALA A 63 5.87 -3.69 11.82
N ALA A 64 6.52 -2.79 12.57
CA ALA A 64 5.94 -2.19 13.77
C ALA A 64 4.64 -1.43 13.46
N ALA A 65 4.66 -0.55 12.45
CA ALA A 65 3.47 0.20 12.05
C ALA A 65 2.33 -0.69 11.54
N ALA A 66 2.65 -1.82 10.89
CA ALA A 66 1.64 -2.79 10.46
C ALA A 66 1.01 -3.52 11.64
N ALA A 67 1.81 -3.89 12.65
CA ALA A 67 1.33 -4.52 13.88
C ALA A 67 0.41 -3.56 14.65
N GLU A 68 0.82 -2.31 14.87
CA GLU A 68 -0.01 -1.30 15.56
C GLU A 68 -1.34 -1.06 14.82
N LYS A 69 -1.31 -0.97 13.49
CA LYS A 69 -2.54 -0.82 12.69
C LYS A 69 -3.43 -2.05 12.76
N ALA A 70 -2.86 -3.25 12.85
CA ALA A 70 -3.64 -4.48 12.98
C ALA A 70 -4.33 -4.54 14.35
N GLU A 71 -3.61 -4.22 15.43
CA GLU A 71 -4.16 -4.13 16.79
C GLU A 71 -5.26 -3.07 16.87
N ALA A 72 -5.02 -1.85 16.36
CA ALA A 72 -6.01 -0.78 16.35
C ALA A 72 -7.29 -1.18 15.58
N LYS A 73 -7.15 -1.91 14.46
CA LYS A 73 -8.30 -2.43 13.71
C LYS A 73 -9.06 -3.51 14.47
N ARG A 74 -8.37 -4.39 15.20
CA ARG A 74 -9.02 -5.41 16.03
C ARG A 74 -9.84 -4.77 17.14
N LEU A 75 -9.23 -3.84 17.88
CA LEU A 75 -9.91 -3.11 18.95
C LEU A 75 -11.12 -2.31 18.42
N ALA A 76 -10.98 -1.68 17.25
CA ALA A 76 -12.10 -0.98 16.62
C ALA A 76 -13.23 -1.94 16.22
N ALA A 77 -12.90 -3.09 15.64
CA ALA A 77 -13.91 -4.10 15.27
C ALA A 77 -14.60 -4.71 16.50
N GLU A 78 -13.87 -4.95 17.58
CA GLU A 78 -14.44 -5.42 18.86
C GLU A 78 -15.38 -4.37 19.46
N ALA A 79 -14.97 -3.10 19.49
CA ALA A 79 -15.81 -2.01 19.97
C ALA A 79 -17.07 -1.81 19.11
N GLU A 80 -16.97 -1.97 17.79
CA GLU A 80 -18.13 -1.94 16.89
C GLU A 80 -19.09 -3.11 17.16
N ALA A 81 -18.56 -4.33 17.34
CA ALA A 81 -19.35 -5.51 17.66
C ALA A 81 -20.07 -5.38 19.02
N GLU A 82 -19.37 -4.87 20.04
CA GLU A 82 -19.97 -4.59 21.35
C GLU A 82 -21.06 -3.52 21.27
N ALA A 83 -20.82 -2.45 20.49
CA ALA A 83 -21.82 -1.40 20.29
C ALA A 83 -23.05 -1.91 19.52
N GLU A 84 -22.87 -2.83 18.58
CA GLU A 84 -23.97 -3.48 17.86
C GLU A 84 -24.77 -4.43 18.78
N ALA A 85 -24.07 -5.23 19.59
CA ALA A 85 -24.70 -6.08 20.60
C ALA A 85 -25.48 -5.28 21.65
N ALA A 86 -24.97 -4.13 22.07
CA ALA A 86 -25.67 -3.23 23.00
C ALA A 86 -26.91 -2.54 22.37
N LYS A 87 -26.92 -2.36 21.04
CA LYS A 87 -28.07 -1.81 20.30
C LYS A 87 -29.15 -2.86 20.01
N ALA A 88 -28.80 -4.15 20.04
CA ALA A 88 -29.77 -5.24 19.96
C ALA A 88 -30.66 -5.20 21.21
N LYS A 89 -31.81 -4.53 21.10
CA LYS A 89 -32.80 -4.49 22.18
C LYS A 89 -33.25 -5.92 22.50
N PRO A 90 -33.41 -6.28 23.79
CA PRO A 90 -33.98 -7.58 24.13
C PRO A 90 -35.36 -7.70 23.49
N GLU A 91 -35.55 -8.71 22.66
CA GLU A 91 -36.87 -9.02 22.14
C GLU A 91 -37.78 -9.38 23.32
N LEU A 92 -38.91 -8.68 23.44
CA LEU A 92 -39.92 -9.00 24.44
C LEU A 92 -40.33 -10.46 24.28
N SER A 93 -40.36 -11.20 25.37
CA SER A 93 -40.81 -12.58 25.39
C SER A 93 -42.27 -12.68 24.92
N GLU A 94 -42.67 -13.84 24.39
CA GLU A 94 -44.05 -14.08 23.96
C GLU A 94 -45.07 -13.87 25.10
N ALA A 95 -44.66 -14.09 26.35
CA ALA A 95 -45.46 -13.82 27.54
C ALA A 95 -45.73 -12.32 27.73
N GLU A 96 -44.72 -11.47 27.58
CA GLU A 96 -44.86 -10.02 27.68
C GLU A 96 -45.67 -9.45 26.52
N LYS A 97 -45.45 -9.95 25.30
CA LYS A 97 -46.26 -9.59 24.12
C LYS A 97 -47.73 -9.94 24.31
N LYS A 98 -48.03 -11.09 24.94
CA LYS A 98 -49.40 -11.51 25.26
C LYS A 98 -50.01 -10.62 26.35
N ALA A 99 -49.29 -10.34 27.43
CA ALA A 99 -49.74 -9.46 28.49
C ALA A 99 -50.10 -8.06 27.97
N ILE A 100 -49.29 -7.50 27.06
CA ILE A 100 -49.58 -6.22 26.39
C ILE A 100 -50.85 -6.31 25.55
N ARG A 101 -51.03 -7.41 24.80
CA ARG A 101 -52.24 -7.65 23.98
C ARG A 101 -53.50 -7.74 24.85
N ASP A 102 -53.44 -8.50 25.93
CA ASP A 102 -54.56 -8.69 26.84
C ASP A 102 -54.92 -7.38 27.56
N ALA A 103 -53.92 -6.59 27.99
CA ALA A 103 -54.12 -5.26 28.54
C ALA A 103 -54.78 -4.30 27.53
N ARG A 104 -54.35 -4.32 26.26
CA ARG A 104 -54.97 -3.53 25.19
C ARG A 104 -56.40 -3.97 24.90
N TYR A 105 -56.65 -5.27 24.89
CA TYR A 105 -57.99 -5.82 24.67
C TYR A 105 -58.94 -5.44 25.81
N ALA A 106 -58.47 -5.55 27.06
CA ALA A 106 -59.21 -5.11 28.24
C ALA A 106 -59.51 -3.60 28.22
N ALA A 107 -58.53 -2.77 27.88
CA ALA A 107 -58.72 -1.31 27.75
C ALA A 107 -59.73 -0.96 26.63
N ARG A 108 -59.65 -1.66 25.48
CA ARG A 108 -60.62 -1.48 24.38
C ARG A 108 -62.02 -1.91 24.79
N LYS A 109 -62.14 -3.02 25.50
CA LYS A 109 -63.43 -3.53 26.00
C LYS A 109 -64.05 -2.56 27.01
N LYS A 110 -63.24 -1.98 27.90
CA LYS A 110 -63.66 -0.94 28.86
C LYS A 110 -64.10 0.37 28.21
N ARG A 111 -63.59 0.71 27.01
CA ARG A 111 -64.04 1.88 26.22
C ARG A 111 -65.29 1.63 25.38
N LYS A 112 -65.60 0.35 25.11
CA LYS A 112 -66.77 -0.07 24.33
C LYS A 112 -67.99 -0.40 25.18
N LYS A 113 -67.80 -0.49 26.49
CA LYS A 113 -68.85 -0.61 27.49
C LYS A 113 -69.11 0.77 28.07
#